data_AF-A0A8H6HXI8-F1
#
_entry.id   AF-A0A8H6HXI8-F1
#
_cell.length_a   1.000
_cell.length_b   1.000
_cell.length_c   1.000
_cell.angle_alpha   90.00
_cell.angle_beta   90.00
_cell.angle_gamma   90.00
#
_symmetry.space_group_name_H-M   'P 1'
#
loop_
_entity.id
_entity.type
_entity.pdbx_description
1 polymer ?
#
loop_
_entity_poly.entity_id
_entity_poly.type
_entity_poly.pdbx_seq_one_letter_code
_entity_poly.pdbx_strand_id
1 'polypeptide(L)'
;MARTATISIDPLPRTGSRALTEDDARLVNLHETSAAWVWLPKPTPDSVDKATLTECAFRNTYATNTARGTPSNVTIVFDTVDFFSLRANGVEVQPYSWRVDWRSIYAYSIPLPVGPENDSSSLVLAFRVTTISHAYTYPGLRAVVQVNYPDSWPPDVFLTGSDPGWLAENALQHQYWEQPWFDPLASGEGNWLPATLNRPVNNPPHVSRMWQREVVEFGRLPAAPNTSNSTCDCPVLDNKGGAVVISHSKLAGALAGSVVAALVLGALGAWLLMRKKLQDARENTSAGVVEPPAPEIHIPHQASSLAPSNQPGNTPSVP
;
A
#
# COMPACT_ATOMS: atom_id res chain seq x y z
N MET A 1 -6.36 -32.20 -18.86
CA MET A 1 -5.43 -31.81 -17.77
C MET A 1 -5.30 -30.30 -17.78
N ALA A 2 -5.91 -29.61 -16.81
CA ALA A 2 -5.76 -28.16 -16.70
C ALA A 2 -4.38 -27.84 -16.10
N ARG A 3 -3.56 -27.10 -16.84
CA ARG A 3 -2.29 -26.57 -16.32
C ARG A 3 -2.61 -25.31 -15.51
N THR A 4 -2.53 -25.42 -14.19
CA THR A 4 -2.53 -24.23 -13.32
C THR A 4 -1.18 -23.53 -13.51
N ALA A 5 -1.17 -22.42 -14.23
CA ALA A 5 -0.01 -21.54 -14.28
C ALA A 5 0.06 -20.76 -12.96
N THR A 6 1.02 -21.10 -12.11
CA THR A 6 1.37 -20.27 -10.96
C THR A 6 2.20 -19.11 -11.49
N ILE A 7 1.58 -17.94 -11.66
CA ILE A 7 2.31 -16.70 -11.95
C ILE A 7 3.02 -16.31 -10.65
N SER A 8 4.35 -16.42 -10.61
CA SER A 8 5.13 -15.88 -9.49
C SER A 8 5.00 -14.37 -9.54
N ILE A 9 4.48 -13.78 -8.47
CA ILE A 9 4.20 -12.34 -8.35
C ILE A 9 5.30 -11.71 -7.48
N ASP A 10 6.55 -12.06 -7.74
CA ASP A 10 7.66 -11.47 -7.00
C ASP A 10 7.73 -9.97 -7.36
N PRO A 11 7.92 -9.09 -6.36
CA PRO A 11 8.06 -7.67 -6.63
C PRO A 11 9.27 -7.44 -7.53
N LEU A 12 9.14 -6.46 -8.41
CA LEU A 12 10.17 -6.04 -9.34
C LEU A 12 11.43 -5.70 -8.54
N PRO A 13 12.59 -6.31 -8.86
CA PRO A 13 13.77 -6.13 -8.03
C PRO A 13 14.22 -4.67 -8.12
N ARG A 14 14.42 -4.03 -6.98
CA ARG A 14 15.10 -2.73 -6.91
C ARG A 14 16.54 -2.93 -7.38
N THR A 15 16.95 -2.21 -8.42
CA THR A 15 18.31 -2.28 -8.99
C THR A 15 19.22 -1.23 -8.39
N GLY A 16 18.65 -0.14 -7.86
CA GLY A 16 19.42 0.90 -7.20
C GLY A 16 18.60 2.13 -6.83
N SER A 17 19.31 3.24 -6.70
CA SER A 17 18.76 4.58 -6.72
C SER A 17 19.78 5.53 -7.34
N ARG A 18 19.30 6.61 -7.93
CA ARG A 18 20.14 7.66 -8.51
C ARG A 18 19.72 9.04 -8.01
N ALA A 19 20.66 9.99 -8.04
CA ALA A 19 20.35 11.39 -7.79
C ALA A 19 19.34 11.92 -8.82
N LEU A 20 18.64 12.98 -8.43
CA LEU A 20 17.74 13.69 -9.34
C LEU A 20 18.48 14.29 -10.53
N THR A 21 17.91 14.10 -11.71
CA THR A 21 18.26 14.86 -12.91
C THR A 21 17.40 16.11 -13.01
N GLU A 22 17.70 16.96 -13.98
CA GLU A 22 16.87 18.13 -14.30
C GLU A 22 15.45 17.71 -14.73
N ASP A 23 15.31 16.60 -15.45
CA ASP A 23 14.01 16.06 -15.86
C ASP A 23 13.14 15.67 -14.67
N ASP A 24 13.73 14.99 -13.68
CA ASP A 24 13.01 14.62 -12.48
C ASP A 24 12.60 15.88 -11.68
N ALA A 25 13.48 16.88 -11.59
CA ALA A 25 13.17 18.13 -10.91
C ALA A 25 11.98 18.85 -11.58
N ARG A 26 11.86 18.77 -12.91
CA ARG A 26 10.68 19.27 -13.63
C ARG A 26 9.41 18.49 -13.27
N LEU A 27 9.49 17.15 -13.17
CA LEU A 27 8.35 16.33 -12.75
C LEU A 27 7.92 16.60 -11.31
N VAL A 28 8.88 16.82 -10.42
CA VAL A 28 8.60 17.24 -9.04
C VAL A 28 7.89 18.58 -9.02
N ASN A 29 8.38 19.57 -9.76
CA ASN A 29 7.71 20.87 -9.86
C ASN A 29 6.29 20.75 -10.44
N LEU A 30 6.08 19.91 -11.46
CA LEU A 30 4.75 19.63 -12.00
C LEU A 30 3.84 18.96 -10.96
N HIS A 31 4.38 18.04 -10.17
CA HIS A 31 3.64 17.36 -9.11
C HIS A 31 3.19 18.32 -8.02
N GLU A 32 4.05 19.27 -7.66
CA GLU A 32 3.74 20.27 -6.64
C GLU A 32 2.77 21.35 -7.13
N THR A 33 2.90 21.79 -8.38
CA THR A 33 2.16 22.95 -8.92
C THR A 33 0.90 22.60 -9.69
N SER A 34 0.85 21.43 -10.32
CA SER A 34 -0.16 21.08 -11.32
C SER A 34 -0.94 19.80 -10.98
N ALA A 35 -0.29 18.82 -10.34
CA ALA A 35 -1.00 17.61 -9.93
C ALA A 35 -1.97 17.86 -8.78
N ALA A 36 -3.18 17.32 -8.91
CA ALA A 36 -4.20 17.42 -7.88
C ALA A 36 -4.40 16.10 -7.17
N TRP A 37 -4.81 16.20 -5.91
CA TRP A 37 -5.31 15.06 -5.15
C TRP A 37 -6.59 14.54 -5.78
N VAL A 38 -6.63 13.23 -6.03
CA VAL A 38 -7.83 12.53 -6.51
C VAL A 38 -8.24 11.43 -5.55
N TRP A 39 -9.54 11.16 -5.51
CA TRP A 39 -10.13 10.05 -4.77
C TRP A 39 -11.38 9.54 -5.48
N LEU A 40 -12.03 8.55 -4.89
CA LEU A 40 -13.37 8.11 -5.28
C LEU A 40 -14.36 9.28 -5.23
N PRO A 41 -15.33 9.32 -6.16
CA PRO A 41 -16.51 10.16 -6.00
C PRO A 41 -17.14 9.85 -4.63
N LYS A 42 -17.18 10.85 -3.74
CA LYS A 42 -17.69 10.67 -2.37
C LYS A 42 -19.11 10.09 -2.38
N PRO A 43 -19.39 9.03 -1.60
CA PRO A 43 -20.63 8.99 -0.83
C PRO A 43 -20.53 10.06 0.27
N THR A 44 -21.63 10.75 0.53
CA THR A 44 -21.76 11.95 1.38
C THR A 44 -20.96 11.93 2.71
N PRO A 45 -20.46 13.10 3.18
CA PRO A 45 -19.56 13.26 4.33
C PRO A 45 -20.11 12.87 5.72
N ASP A 46 -21.30 12.28 5.82
CA ASP A 46 -22.03 12.15 7.08
C ASP A 46 -21.76 10.86 7.87
N SER A 47 -20.73 10.07 7.52
CA SER A 47 -20.42 8.81 8.23
C SER A 47 -19.02 8.72 8.87
N VAL A 48 -18.37 9.86 9.16
CA VAL A 48 -16.95 9.93 9.58
C VAL A 48 -16.68 9.47 11.03
N ASP A 49 -17.65 8.94 11.76
CA ASP A 49 -17.48 8.70 13.21
C ASP A 49 -16.79 7.39 13.64
N LYS A 50 -16.16 6.64 12.73
CA LYS A 50 -15.28 5.51 13.12
C LYS A 50 -14.03 5.45 12.26
N ALA A 51 -12.88 5.27 12.93
CA ALA A 51 -11.61 4.92 12.29
C ALA A 51 -11.79 3.63 11.49
N THR A 52 -12.15 3.78 10.23
CA THR A 52 -12.37 2.70 9.29
C THR A 52 -11.22 2.71 8.31
N LEU A 53 -10.61 1.54 8.14
CA LEU A 53 -9.67 1.31 7.06
C LEU A 53 -10.45 1.40 5.76
N THR A 54 -10.11 2.37 4.93
CA THR A 54 -10.71 2.52 3.61
C THR A 54 -9.66 2.21 2.56
N GLU A 55 -10.01 1.40 1.57
CA GLU A 55 -9.13 1.04 0.47
C GLU A 55 -9.71 1.54 -0.85
N CYS A 56 -8.86 2.14 -1.66
CA CYS A 56 -9.19 2.59 -3.00
C CYS A 56 -8.18 2.01 -3.99
N ALA A 57 -8.71 1.44 -5.07
CA ALA A 57 -7.94 1.13 -6.26
C ALA A 57 -7.90 2.38 -7.13
N PHE A 58 -6.75 2.71 -7.71
CA PHE A 58 -6.62 3.65 -8.80
C PHE A 58 -5.97 2.97 -9.98
N ARG A 59 -6.48 3.23 -11.18
CA ARG A 59 -5.94 2.68 -12.42
C ARG A 59 -5.84 3.78 -13.46
N ASN A 60 -4.73 3.82 -14.19
CA ASN A 60 -4.61 4.59 -15.41
C ASN A 60 -4.05 3.68 -16.50
N THR A 61 -4.71 3.66 -17.65
CA THR A 61 -4.26 2.94 -18.85
C THR A 61 -3.80 3.97 -19.87
N TYR A 62 -2.49 4.08 -20.02
CA TYR A 62 -1.84 4.95 -21.00
C TYR A 62 -1.67 4.19 -22.32
N ALA A 63 -2.30 4.65 -23.40
CA ALA A 63 -2.05 4.12 -24.73
C ALA A 63 -0.73 4.68 -25.28
N THR A 64 0.19 3.81 -25.66
CA THR A 64 1.50 4.23 -26.17
C THR A 64 1.37 4.86 -27.55
N ASN A 65 2.00 6.02 -27.74
CA ASN A 65 2.05 6.66 -29.04
C ASN A 65 3.06 5.95 -29.96
N THR A 66 2.59 5.04 -30.81
CA THR A 66 3.45 4.24 -31.69
C THR A 66 4.17 5.07 -32.75
N ALA A 67 3.66 6.26 -33.10
CA ALA A 67 4.36 7.17 -34.02
C ALA A 67 5.66 7.74 -33.43
N ARG A 68 5.86 7.60 -32.11
CA ARG A 68 7.02 8.10 -31.37
C ARG A 68 8.08 7.04 -31.07
N GLY A 69 7.87 5.82 -31.55
CA GLY A 69 8.73 4.66 -31.29
C GLY A 69 8.33 3.90 -30.02
N THR A 70 9.22 3.02 -29.57
CA THR A 70 9.01 2.19 -28.38
C THR A 70 9.40 2.96 -27.12
N PRO A 71 8.50 3.06 -26.11
CA PRO A 71 8.87 3.71 -24.86
C PRO A 71 9.89 2.86 -24.10
N SER A 72 10.86 3.49 -23.46
CA SER A 72 11.99 2.80 -22.79
C SER A 72 11.84 2.70 -21.29
N ASN A 73 11.26 3.73 -20.66
CA ASN A 73 10.99 3.74 -19.24
C ASN A 73 9.80 4.64 -18.92
N VAL A 74 9.26 4.46 -17.73
CA VAL A 74 8.32 5.38 -17.11
C VAL A 74 8.93 5.91 -15.82
N THR A 75 8.89 7.23 -15.64
CA THR A 75 9.22 7.89 -14.36
C THR A 75 7.94 8.38 -13.72
N ILE A 76 7.74 8.04 -12.45
CA ILE A 76 6.52 8.36 -11.70
C ILE A 76 6.93 9.14 -10.45
N VAL A 77 6.37 10.33 -10.28
CA VAL A 77 6.49 11.13 -9.05
C VAL A 77 5.12 11.19 -8.39
N PHE A 78 5.00 10.70 -7.16
CA PHE A 78 3.69 10.59 -6.52
C PHE A 78 3.76 10.67 -5.00
N ASP A 79 2.60 10.95 -4.39
CA ASP A 79 2.34 10.77 -2.98
C ASP A 79 0.91 10.27 -2.73
N THR A 80 0.72 9.65 -1.57
CA THR A 80 -0.54 9.02 -1.15
C THR A 80 -0.81 9.26 0.32
N VAL A 81 -2.07 9.12 0.73
CA VAL A 81 -2.47 9.12 2.14
C VAL A 81 -3.32 7.87 2.40
N ASP A 82 -2.88 6.87 3.16
CA ASP A 82 -1.65 6.76 3.97
C ASP A 82 -0.65 5.77 3.38
N PHE A 83 -1.10 4.55 3.13
CA PHE A 83 -0.27 3.46 2.64
C PHE A 83 -0.60 3.17 1.18
N PHE A 84 0.37 2.65 0.45
CA PHE A 84 0.13 2.23 -0.92
C PHE A 84 0.85 0.95 -1.29
N SER A 85 0.38 0.36 -2.39
CA SER A 85 1.19 -0.50 -3.24
C SER A 85 1.04 -0.04 -4.69
N LEU A 86 2.09 -0.25 -5.48
CA LEU A 86 2.13 0.14 -6.89
C LEU A 86 2.41 -1.09 -7.74
N ARG A 87 1.65 -1.20 -8.83
CA ARG A 87 1.84 -2.18 -9.90
C ARG A 87 1.94 -1.49 -11.24
N ALA A 88 2.78 -2.04 -12.12
CA ALA A 88 2.90 -1.65 -13.51
C ALA A 88 2.65 -2.88 -14.39
N ASN A 89 1.67 -2.83 -15.29
CA ASN A 89 1.23 -3.96 -16.11
C ASN A 89 0.98 -5.24 -15.28
N GLY A 90 0.37 -5.10 -14.11
CA GLY A 90 0.10 -6.20 -13.20
C GLY A 90 1.29 -6.72 -12.39
N VAL A 91 2.50 -6.24 -12.66
CA VAL A 91 3.72 -6.60 -11.92
C VAL A 91 3.86 -5.69 -10.71
N GLU A 92 4.06 -6.27 -9.52
CA GLU A 92 4.24 -5.50 -8.30
C GLU A 92 5.57 -4.74 -8.34
N VAL A 93 5.53 -3.41 -8.27
CA VAL A 93 6.72 -2.54 -8.24
C VAL A 93 7.08 -2.24 -6.79
N GLN A 94 6.09 -1.82 -6.02
CA GLN A 94 6.23 -1.55 -4.58
C GLN A 94 5.16 -2.35 -3.85
N PRO A 95 5.54 -3.36 -3.05
CA PRO A 95 4.60 -4.11 -2.24
C PRO A 95 3.93 -3.21 -1.21
N TYR A 96 2.74 -3.63 -0.79
CA TYR A 96 2.02 -2.95 0.27
C TYR A 96 2.87 -2.90 1.53
N SER A 97 3.10 -1.69 2.06
CA SER A 97 3.93 -1.50 3.23
C SER A 97 3.36 -0.42 4.13
N TRP A 98 3.15 -0.77 5.40
CA TRP A 98 2.78 0.15 6.47
C TRP A 98 3.95 1.05 6.92
N ARG A 99 5.16 0.80 6.41
CA ARG A 99 6.37 1.58 6.71
C ARG A 99 6.61 2.74 5.74
N VAL A 100 5.74 2.87 4.74
CA VAL A 100 5.73 4.04 3.85
C VAL A 100 5.36 5.26 4.68
N ASP A 101 6.15 6.32 4.54
CA ASP A 101 5.86 7.60 5.16
C ASP A 101 4.95 8.38 4.21
N TRP A 102 3.68 8.53 4.59
CA TRP A 102 2.69 9.30 3.84
C TRP A 102 3.06 10.79 3.66
N ARG A 103 4.06 11.29 4.41
CA ARG A 103 4.61 12.64 4.25
C ARG A 103 5.70 12.73 3.18
N SER A 104 6.11 11.60 2.61
CA SER A 104 7.15 11.55 1.59
C SER A 104 6.57 11.63 0.18
N ILE A 105 7.31 12.30 -0.71
CA ILE A 105 7.09 12.21 -2.15
C ILE A 105 8.05 11.15 -2.70
N TYR A 106 7.49 10.21 -3.45
CA TYR A 106 8.22 9.09 -4.04
C TYR A 106 8.48 9.37 -5.52
N ALA A 107 9.68 9.02 -5.99
CA ALA A 107 10.05 9.08 -7.41
C ALA A 107 10.62 7.73 -7.84
N TYR A 108 9.94 7.05 -8.76
CA TYR A 108 10.32 5.72 -9.26
C TYR A 108 10.61 5.77 -10.76
N SER A 109 11.63 5.04 -11.20
CA SER A 109 11.94 4.79 -12.61
C SER A 109 11.79 3.29 -12.90
N ILE A 110 10.85 2.95 -13.78
CA ILE A 110 10.51 1.58 -14.16
C ILE A 110 10.86 1.40 -15.63
N PRO A 111 11.88 0.58 -15.96
CA PRO A 111 12.17 0.24 -17.34
C PRO A 111 11.00 -0.54 -17.96
N LEU A 112 10.54 -0.08 -19.12
CA LEU A 112 9.50 -0.75 -19.89
C LEU A 112 10.13 -1.85 -20.77
N PRO A 113 9.39 -2.92 -21.11
CA PRO A 113 9.92 -3.95 -21.97
C PRO A 113 10.24 -3.35 -23.35
N VAL A 114 11.49 -3.49 -23.79
CA VAL A 114 11.92 -3.11 -25.13
C VAL A 114 12.09 -4.41 -25.91
N GLY A 115 11.12 -4.76 -26.75
CA GLY A 115 11.23 -5.96 -27.59
C GLY A 115 10.11 -6.08 -28.62
N PRO A 116 10.38 -6.69 -29.78
CA PRO A 116 9.43 -6.84 -30.89
C PRO A 116 8.25 -7.77 -30.58
N GLU A 117 8.33 -8.57 -29.52
CA GLU A 117 7.22 -9.43 -29.06
C GLU A 117 6.36 -8.75 -27.98
N ASN A 118 6.80 -7.61 -27.43
CA ASN A 118 6.07 -6.87 -26.41
C ASN A 118 5.35 -5.67 -27.06
N ASP A 119 4.42 -5.97 -27.97
CA ASP A 119 3.45 -5.02 -28.54
C ASP A 119 2.39 -4.60 -27.50
N SER A 120 2.77 -4.42 -26.23
CA SER A 120 1.86 -3.78 -25.28
C SER A 120 1.71 -2.32 -25.72
N SER A 121 0.70 -2.07 -26.53
CA SER A 121 0.21 -0.77 -26.96
C SER A 121 -0.29 0.09 -25.80
N SER A 122 -0.17 -0.41 -24.56
CA SER A 122 -0.58 0.28 -23.36
C SER A 122 0.33 -0.01 -22.17
N LEU A 123 0.51 1.00 -21.32
CA LEU A 123 1.02 0.89 -19.97
C LEU A 123 -0.16 1.01 -18.99
N VAL A 124 -0.28 0.08 -18.05
CA VAL A 124 -1.22 0.17 -16.93
C VAL A 124 -0.45 0.49 -15.66
N LEU A 125 -0.83 1.58 -15.01
CA LEU A 125 -0.38 1.93 -13.67
C LEU A 125 -1.54 1.71 -12.69
N ALA A 126 -1.27 0.97 -11.64
CA ALA A 126 -2.26 0.51 -10.69
C ALA A 126 -1.78 0.79 -9.26
N PHE A 127 -2.50 1.66 -8.55
CA PHE A 127 -2.24 1.96 -7.14
C PHE A 127 -3.35 1.37 -6.28
N ARG A 128 -2.98 0.64 -5.24
CA ARG A 128 -3.89 0.39 -4.11
C ARG A 128 -3.48 1.36 -3.02
N VAL A 129 -4.39 2.24 -2.62
CA VAL A 129 -4.19 3.19 -1.52
C VAL A 129 -5.08 2.79 -0.36
N THR A 130 -4.50 2.61 0.81
CA THR A 130 -5.20 2.31 2.06
C THR A 130 -5.03 3.48 3.01
N THR A 131 -6.15 3.98 3.52
CA THR A 131 -6.16 5.11 4.46
C THR A 131 -6.70 4.66 5.79
N ILE A 132 -6.04 5.08 6.87
CA ILE A 132 -6.60 5.00 8.22
C ILE A 132 -7.33 6.32 8.44
N SER A 133 -8.66 6.28 8.48
CA SER A 133 -9.47 7.46 8.76
C SER A 133 -9.14 7.99 10.16
N HIS A 134 -8.31 9.03 10.23
CA HIS A 134 -8.24 9.94 11.36
C HIS A 134 -9.09 11.17 11.01
N ALA A 135 -9.57 11.91 12.01
CA ALA A 135 -10.42 13.10 11.83
C ALA A 135 -9.81 14.20 10.95
N TYR A 136 -8.57 14.06 10.49
CA TYR A 136 -7.81 15.06 9.74
C TYR A 136 -7.12 14.50 8.48
N THR A 137 -7.24 13.22 8.15
CA THR A 137 -6.61 12.66 6.93
C THR A 137 -7.60 12.66 5.77
N TYR A 138 -7.23 13.35 4.70
CA TYR A 138 -7.94 13.28 3.42
C TYR A 138 -7.29 12.18 2.58
N PRO A 139 -7.99 11.06 2.32
CA PRO A 139 -7.44 9.99 1.52
C PRO A 139 -7.18 10.48 0.10
N GLY A 140 -6.08 10.06 -0.52
CA GLY A 140 -5.72 10.64 -1.80
C GLY A 140 -4.63 9.88 -2.53
N LEU A 141 -4.66 9.99 -3.86
CA LEU A 141 -3.50 9.81 -4.73
C LEU A 141 -3.22 11.14 -5.42
N ARG A 142 -1.95 11.52 -5.50
CA ARG A 142 -1.50 12.59 -6.40
C ARG A 142 -0.24 12.14 -7.11
N ALA A 143 -0.27 12.10 -8.43
CA ALA A 143 0.81 11.54 -9.24
C ALA A 143 1.05 12.35 -10.52
N VAL A 144 2.29 12.37 -10.96
CA VAL A 144 2.75 12.79 -12.29
C VAL A 144 3.54 11.63 -12.88
N VAL A 145 3.26 11.32 -14.14
CA VAL A 145 3.86 10.22 -14.87
C VAL A 145 4.49 10.77 -16.14
N GLN A 146 5.73 10.40 -16.41
CA GLN A 146 6.45 10.67 -17.64
C GLN A 146 6.81 9.37 -18.33
N VAL A 147 6.40 9.22 -19.59
CA VAL A 147 6.77 8.10 -20.46
C VAL A 147 7.86 8.57 -21.42
N ASN A 148 9.03 7.95 -21.33
CA ASN A 148 10.21 8.34 -22.09
C ASN A 148 10.39 7.47 -23.33
N TYR A 149 10.78 8.12 -24.42
CA TYR A 149 11.09 7.51 -25.71
C TYR A 149 12.55 7.84 -26.05
N PRO A 150 13.44 6.84 -26.29
CA PRO A 150 14.87 7.10 -26.52
C PRO A 150 15.12 8.04 -27.70
N ASP A 151 14.34 7.86 -28.76
CA ASP A 151 14.59 8.50 -30.05
C ASP A 151 13.56 9.60 -30.36
N SER A 152 12.70 9.97 -29.40
CA SER A 152 11.71 11.03 -29.60
C SER A 152 11.51 11.94 -28.40
N TRP A 153 11.45 13.24 -28.68
CA TRP A 153 11.20 14.31 -27.73
C TRP A 153 10.03 15.17 -28.23
N PRO A 154 9.18 15.76 -27.35
CA PRO A 154 9.21 15.77 -25.87
C PRO A 154 8.52 14.56 -25.22
N PRO A 155 8.93 14.01 -24.07
CA PRO A 155 8.28 12.83 -23.47
C PRO A 155 6.78 13.04 -23.23
N ASP A 156 6.01 11.96 -23.16
CA ASP A 156 4.58 12.06 -22.84
C ASP A 156 4.40 12.20 -21.33
N VAL A 157 3.56 13.12 -20.89
CA VAL A 157 3.33 13.42 -19.47
C VAL A 157 1.84 13.47 -19.19
N PHE A 158 1.41 12.80 -18.12
CA PHE A 158 0.04 12.86 -17.61
C PHE A 158 0.05 12.85 -16.09
N LEU A 159 -0.98 13.41 -15.47
CA LEU A 159 -1.04 13.65 -14.03
C LEU A 159 -2.46 13.49 -13.48
N THR A 160 -2.57 13.32 -12.17
CA THR A 160 -3.87 13.19 -11.51
C THR A 160 -4.62 14.52 -11.48
N GLY A 161 -5.91 14.49 -11.86
CA GLY A 161 -6.83 15.61 -11.72
C GLY A 161 -6.97 16.52 -12.95
N SER A 162 -5.97 16.59 -13.83
CA SER A 162 -6.16 17.15 -15.19
C SER A 162 -6.50 16.08 -16.21
N ASP A 163 -5.91 14.89 -16.09
CA ASP A 163 -6.12 13.82 -17.06
C ASP A 163 -7.32 12.95 -16.69
N PRO A 164 -8.26 12.74 -17.62
CA PRO A 164 -9.48 11.97 -17.36
C PRO A 164 -9.24 10.45 -17.31
N GLY A 165 -8.03 9.98 -17.61
CA GLY A 165 -7.69 8.56 -17.69
C GLY A 165 -7.56 7.85 -16.33
N TRP A 166 -7.61 8.58 -15.22
CA TRP A 166 -7.59 7.98 -13.88
C TRP A 166 -8.97 7.50 -13.48
N LEU A 167 -9.08 6.19 -13.25
CA LEU A 167 -10.26 5.53 -12.71
C LEU A 167 -9.99 5.11 -11.27
N ALA A 168 -11.05 5.02 -10.47
CA ALA A 168 -11.00 4.61 -9.08
C ALA A 168 -12.15 3.67 -8.72
N GLU A 169 -11.88 2.70 -7.85
CA GLU A 169 -12.89 1.78 -7.29
C GLU A 169 -12.70 1.61 -5.77
N ASN A 170 -13.81 1.49 -5.03
CA ASN A 170 -13.80 1.18 -3.60
C ASN A 170 -13.65 -0.33 -3.34
N ALA A 171 -12.89 -0.69 -2.31
CA ALA A 171 -12.88 -2.03 -1.70
C ALA A 171 -12.41 -3.21 -2.59
N LEU A 172 -11.62 -2.95 -3.65
CA LEU A 172 -10.95 -3.99 -4.47
C LEU A 172 -11.80 -5.24 -4.74
N GLN A 173 -13.00 -5.03 -5.29
CA GLN A 173 -13.95 -6.12 -5.47
C GLN A 173 -13.51 -7.09 -6.58
N HIS A 174 -12.76 -6.56 -7.55
CA HIS A 174 -12.30 -7.31 -8.71
C HIS A 174 -10.90 -7.89 -8.48
N GLN A 175 -10.71 -9.17 -8.79
CA GLN A 175 -9.37 -9.74 -8.91
C GLN A 175 -8.75 -9.30 -10.23
N TYR A 176 -7.41 -9.20 -10.28
CA TYR A 176 -6.65 -8.89 -11.50
C TYR A 176 -6.92 -7.51 -12.11
N TRP A 177 -7.51 -6.59 -11.35
CA TRP A 177 -7.80 -5.23 -11.78
C TRP A 177 -6.55 -4.43 -12.19
N GLU A 178 -5.36 -4.86 -11.77
CA GLU A 178 -4.07 -4.30 -12.14
C GLU A 178 -3.58 -4.72 -13.54
N GLN A 179 -4.21 -5.73 -14.15
CA GLN A 179 -3.69 -6.39 -15.35
C GLN A 179 -4.00 -5.58 -16.62
N PRO A 180 -3.12 -5.59 -17.64
CA PRO A 180 -3.34 -4.86 -18.89
C PRO A 180 -4.65 -5.21 -19.62
N TRP A 181 -5.04 -6.48 -19.59
CA TRP A 181 -6.23 -6.99 -20.27
C TRP A 181 -7.53 -6.79 -19.49
N PHE A 182 -7.47 -6.36 -18.23
CA PHE A 182 -8.67 -6.07 -17.45
C PHE A 182 -9.34 -4.82 -18.01
N ASP A 183 -10.61 -4.93 -18.38
CA ASP A 183 -11.43 -3.81 -18.82
C ASP A 183 -12.27 -3.30 -17.64
N PRO A 184 -11.94 -2.13 -17.06
CA PRO A 184 -12.67 -1.58 -15.92
C PRO A 184 -14.09 -1.15 -16.24
N LEU A 185 -14.46 -1.02 -17.53
CA LEU A 185 -15.79 -0.57 -17.97
C LEU A 185 -16.68 -1.73 -18.44
N ALA A 186 -16.10 -2.86 -18.85
CA ALA A 186 -16.87 -4.00 -19.36
C ALA A 186 -17.48 -4.89 -18.27
N SER A 187 -17.05 -4.77 -16.99
CA SER A 187 -17.41 -5.74 -15.96
C SER A 187 -18.90 -5.82 -15.62
N GLY A 188 -19.78 -4.93 -16.13
CA GLY A 188 -21.22 -4.89 -15.79
C GLY A 188 -21.51 -4.51 -14.33
N GLU A 189 -20.51 -4.72 -13.46
CA GLU A 189 -20.36 -4.31 -12.07
C GLU A 189 -19.66 -2.94 -12.03
N GLY A 190 -20.25 -1.94 -12.67
CA GLY A 190 -19.70 -0.60 -12.97
C GLY A 190 -19.27 0.25 -11.77
N ASN A 191 -18.33 -0.24 -10.97
CA ASN A 191 -17.82 0.38 -9.77
C ASN A 191 -16.56 1.23 -10.05
N TRP A 192 -15.93 1.05 -11.21
CA TRP A 192 -14.85 1.91 -11.68
C TRP A 192 -15.43 3.23 -12.17
N LEU A 193 -15.15 4.29 -11.43
CA LEU A 193 -15.60 5.63 -11.74
C LEU A 193 -14.39 6.51 -12.06
N PRO A 194 -14.54 7.56 -12.88
CA PRO A 194 -13.51 8.57 -13.01
C PRO A 194 -13.10 9.10 -11.63
N ALA A 195 -11.79 9.12 -11.37
CA ALA A 195 -11.27 9.66 -10.14
C ALA A 195 -11.61 11.16 -10.07
N THR A 196 -12.18 11.59 -8.94
CA THR A 196 -12.64 12.97 -8.77
C THR A 196 -11.63 13.78 -7.99
N LEU A 197 -11.57 15.08 -8.27
CA LEU A 197 -10.76 16.02 -7.50
C LEU A 197 -11.15 15.95 -6.02
N ASN A 198 -10.23 15.47 -5.20
CA ASN A 198 -10.36 15.54 -3.75
C ASN A 198 -9.67 16.81 -3.29
N ARG A 199 -10.44 17.87 -3.06
CA ARG A 199 -9.91 19.13 -2.52
C ARG A 199 -9.91 19.03 -1.00
N PRO A 200 -8.76 18.78 -0.35
CA PRO A 200 -8.73 18.75 1.10
C PRO A 200 -9.08 20.16 1.61
N VAL A 201 -10.13 20.26 2.45
CA VAL A 201 -10.70 21.55 2.93
C VAL A 201 -9.68 22.36 3.70
N ASN A 202 -8.79 21.65 4.39
CA ASN A 202 -7.51 22.15 4.82
C ASN A 202 -6.53 21.43 3.92
N ASN A 203 -5.76 22.11 3.05
CA ASN A 203 -4.54 21.52 2.49
C ASN A 203 -3.93 20.70 3.62
N PRO A 204 -3.71 19.37 3.48
CA PRO A 204 -3.09 18.60 4.56
C PRO A 204 -1.92 19.46 4.97
N PRO A 205 -1.86 19.87 6.27
CA PRO A 205 -1.06 21.00 6.70
C PRO A 205 0.30 20.88 6.04
N HIS A 206 0.97 21.99 5.73
CA HIS A 206 2.32 22.01 5.20
C HIS A 206 3.34 21.33 6.14
N VAL A 207 3.09 20.11 6.63
CA VAL A 207 4.07 19.13 7.04
C VAL A 207 5.02 19.09 5.87
N SER A 208 6.19 19.66 6.14
CA SER A 208 7.35 19.66 5.29
C SER A 208 7.42 18.28 4.64
N ARG A 209 6.96 18.18 3.38
CA ARG A 209 6.93 16.90 2.69
C ARG A 209 8.38 16.54 2.48
N MET A 210 8.79 15.43 3.05
CA MET A 210 10.19 15.02 2.94
C MET A 210 10.37 14.45 1.55
N TRP A 211 10.91 15.29 0.67
CA TRP A 211 11.25 14.88 -0.68
C TRP A 211 12.36 13.83 -0.61
N GLN A 212 12.12 12.63 -1.15
CA GLN A 212 13.14 11.59 -1.19
C GLN A 212 14.18 11.92 -2.24
N ARG A 213 15.34 12.51 -1.89
CA ARG A 213 16.43 13.04 -2.76
C ARG A 213 16.97 12.14 -3.89
N GLU A 214 16.39 10.97 -4.11
CA GLU A 214 16.79 9.98 -5.08
C GLU A 214 15.58 9.41 -5.83
N VAL A 215 15.79 9.07 -7.09
CA VAL A 215 14.85 8.25 -7.87
C VAL A 215 15.19 6.78 -7.63
N VAL A 216 14.22 5.99 -7.18
CA VAL A 216 14.39 4.54 -7.03
C VAL A 216 14.29 3.88 -8.38
N GLU A 217 15.29 3.06 -8.71
CA GLU A 217 15.35 2.36 -10.00
C GLU A 217 15.01 0.89 -9.82
N PHE A 218 14.20 0.37 -10.75
CA PHE A 218 13.75 -1.01 -10.76
C PHE A 218 14.31 -1.80 -11.94
N GLY A 219 14.26 -3.11 -11.83
CA GLY A 219 14.53 -4.04 -12.92
C GLY A 219 13.51 -3.89 -14.06
N ARG A 220 13.82 -4.49 -15.22
CA ARG A 220 12.90 -4.49 -16.35
C ARG A 220 11.63 -5.27 -16.02
N LEU A 221 10.49 -4.74 -16.43
CA LEU A 221 9.25 -5.48 -16.41
C LEU A 221 9.43 -6.79 -17.22
N PRO A 222 8.97 -7.94 -16.70
CA PRO A 222 8.93 -9.17 -17.47
C PRO A 222 8.14 -8.94 -18.75
N ALA A 223 8.59 -9.56 -19.85
CA ALA A 223 7.80 -9.62 -21.07
C ALA A 223 6.42 -10.20 -20.72
N ALA A 224 5.35 -9.55 -21.18
CA ALA A 224 4.03 -10.10 -20.97
C ALA A 224 4.02 -11.49 -21.61
N PRO A 225 3.51 -12.54 -20.93
CA PRO A 225 3.36 -13.83 -21.59
C PRO A 225 2.48 -13.60 -22.83
N ASN A 226 3.03 -13.85 -24.02
CA ASN A 226 2.32 -13.70 -25.29
C ASN A 226 0.97 -14.43 -25.21
N THR A 227 -0.12 -13.69 -25.00
CA THR A 227 -1.49 -14.24 -24.91
C THR A 227 -2.04 -14.59 -26.29
N SER A 228 -1.26 -14.42 -27.36
CA SER A 228 -1.69 -14.58 -28.75
C SER A 228 -2.15 -15.99 -29.14
N ASN A 229 -2.02 -17.00 -28.28
CA ASN A 229 -2.62 -18.35 -28.50
C ASN A 229 -3.17 -19.01 -27.23
N SER A 230 -3.23 -18.29 -26.11
CA SER A 230 -3.88 -18.80 -24.91
C SER A 230 -5.21 -18.08 -24.79
N THR A 231 -6.25 -18.66 -25.38
CA THR A 231 -7.61 -18.49 -24.87
C THR A 231 -7.52 -18.71 -23.36
N CYS A 232 -7.51 -17.64 -22.58
CA CYS A 232 -8.01 -17.73 -21.23
C CYS A 232 -9.50 -18.02 -21.45
N ASP A 233 -9.82 -19.30 -21.61
CA ASP A 233 -11.13 -19.83 -21.24
C ASP A 233 -11.27 -19.50 -19.75
N CYS A 234 -11.69 -18.28 -19.46
CA CYS A 234 -12.57 -18.06 -18.34
C CYS A 234 -13.72 -19.01 -18.62
N PRO A 235 -13.92 -20.09 -17.85
CA PRO A 235 -15.10 -20.91 -18.05
C PRO A 235 -16.29 -19.99 -17.84
N VAL A 236 -16.94 -19.59 -18.94
CA VAL A 236 -18.30 -19.10 -18.91
C VAL A 236 -19.07 -20.25 -18.28
N LEU A 237 -19.46 -20.07 -17.01
CA LEU A 237 -20.28 -21.03 -16.29
C LEU A 237 -21.65 -21.05 -16.99
N ASP A 238 -21.75 -21.87 -18.03
CA ASP A 238 -23.04 -22.24 -18.58
C ASP A 238 -23.73 -23.13 -17.55
N ASN A 239 -24.92 -22.70 -17.14
CA ASN A 239 -25.60 -23.04 -15.90
C ASN A 239 -26.23 -24.45 -15.92
N LYS A 240 -25.49 -25.47 -16.36
CA LYS A 240 -25.97 -26.87 -16.40
C LYS A 240 -24.87 -27.84 -15.97
N GLY A 241 -24.76 -28.00 -14.65
CA GLY A 241 -24.31 -29.24 -14.01
C GLY A 241 -22.80 -29.49 -14.02
N GLY A 242 -22.08 -28.91 -13.06
CA GLY A 242 -20.71 -29.32 -12.74
C GLY A 242 -19.84 -28.18 -12.24
N ALA A 243 -20.19 -27.60 -11.09
CA ALA A 243 -19.44 -26.49 -10.50
C ALA A 243 -17.99 -26.90 -10.15
N VAL A 244 -17.00 -26.33 -10.83
CA VAL A 244 -15.65 -26.19 -10.28
C VAL A 244 -15.61 -24.90 -9.49
N VAL A 245 -16.02 -25.01 -8.24
CA VAL A 245 -15.83 -24.00 -7.21
C VAL A 245 -14.32 -23.92 -6.92
N ILE A 246 -13.69 -22.77 -7.15
CA ILE A 246 -12.41 -22.49 -6.50
C ILE A 246 -12.74 -22.33 -5.02
N SER A 247 -12.57 -23.41 -4.26
CA SER A 247 -13.08 -23.47 -2.90
C SER A 247 -12.31 -22.50 -2.00
N HIS A 248 -13.06 -21.66 -1.30
CA HIS A 248 -12.60 -20.88 -0.14
C HIS A 248 -11.85 -21.74 0.90
N SER A 249 -11.98 -23.08 0.87
CA SER A 249 -11.33 -24.00 1.79
C SER A 249 -9.84 -24.20 1.59
N LYS A 250 -9.24 -23.87 0.43
CA LYS A 250 -7.77 -23.99 0.25
C LYS A 250 -7.00 -22.76 0.72
N LEU A 251 -7.58 -21.56 0.61
CA LEU A 251 -7.01 -20.34 1.19
C LEU A 251 -7.26 -20.26 2.70
N ALA A 252 -8.46 -20.66 3.16
CA ALA A 252 -8.75 -20.80 4.58
C ALA A 252 -7.87 -21.87 5.26
N GLY A 253 -7.49 -22.94 4.53
CA GLY A 253 -6.55 -23.95 5.04
C GLY A 253 -5.13 -23.42 5.27
N ALA A 254 -4.65 -22.49 4.45
CA ALA A 254 -3.34 -21.86 4.63
C ALA A 254 -3.31 -20.87 5.79
N LEU A 255 -4.39 -20.10 5.99
CA LEU A 255 -4.55 -19.19 7.12
C LEU A 255 -4.87 -19.91 8.45
N ALA A 256 -5.65 -21.00 8.42
CA ALA A 256 -5.88 -21.83 9.60
C ALA A 256 -4.61 -22.62 9.98
N GLY A 257 -3.84 -23.09 8.98
CA GLY A 257 -2.59 -23.82 9.22
C GLY A 257 -1.51 -22.97 9.89
N SER A 258 -1.39 -21.69 9.53
CA SER A 258 -0.40 -20.78 10.13
C SER A 258 -0.74 -20.42 11.59
N VAL A 259 -2.02 -20.25 11.93
CA VAL A 259 -2.47 -20.00 13.30
C VAL A 259 -2.25 -21.22 14.19
N VAL A 260 -2.52 -22.44 13.69
CA VAL A 260 -2.27 -23.68 14.43
C VAL A 260 -0.77 -23.91 14.63
N ALA A 261 0.07 -23.67 13.62
CA ALA A 261 1.52 -23.78 13.75
C ALA A 261 2.08 -22.78 14.77
N ALA A 262 1.58 -21.54 14.78
CA ALA A 262 1.98 -20.53 15.77
C ALA A 262 1.55 -20.91 17.19
N LEU A 263 0.35 -21.47 17.38
CA LEU A 263 -0.12 -21.97 18.68
C LEU A 263 0.70 -23.15 19.19
N VAL A 264 1.06 -24.09 18.31
CA VAL A 264 1.90 -25.25 18.66
C VAL A 264 3.31 -24.81 19.04
N LEU A 265 3.92 -23.89 18.29
CA LEU A 265 5.23 -23.34 18.60
C LEU A 265 5.22 -22.50 19.89
N GLY A 266 4.16 -21.72 20.12
CA GLY A 266 3.96 -20.97 21.36
C GLY A 266 3.80 -21.88 22.59
N ALA A 267 3.01 -22.95 22.47
CA ALA A 267 2.82 -23.94 23.54
C ALA A 267 4.12 -24.70 23.86
N LEU A 268 4.88 -25.09 22.83
CA LEU A 268 6.21 -25.71 23.00
C LEU A 268 7.20 -24.76 23.70
N GLY A 269 7.22 -23.49 23.32
CA GLY A 269 8.05 -22.47 23.97
C GLY A 269 7.68 -22.27 25.45
N ALA A 270 6.39 -22.15 25.75
CA ALA A 270 5.90 -22.00 27.12
C ALA A 270 6.22 -23.24 27.99
N TRP A 271 6.07 -24.44 27.42
CA TRP A 271 6.40 -25.69 28.12
C TRP A 271 7.89 -25.79 28.46
N LEU A 272 8.79 -25.45 27.53
CA LEU A 272 10.23 -25.45 27.78
C LEU A 272 10.62 -24.45 28.88
N LEU A 273 9.99 -23.27 28.91
CA LEU A 273 10.22 -22.27 29.96
C LEU A 273 9.75 -22.74 31.34
N MET A 274 8.58 -23.39 31.43
CA MET A 274 8.12 -23.98 32.69
C MET A 274 9.05 -25.10 33.18
N ARG A 275 9.56 -25.92 32.26
CA ARG A 275 10.48 -27.02 32.59
C ARG A 275 11.79 -26.49 33.17
N LYS A 276 12.29 -25.37 32.64
CA LYS A 276 13.48 -24.69 33.18
C LYS A 276 13.24 -24.15 34.60
N LYS A 277 12.13 -23.45 34.83
CA LYS A 277 11.78 -22.94 36.17
C LYS A 277 11.61 -24.04 37.22
N LEU A 278 11.11 -25.21 36.83
CA LEU A 278 11.01 -26.37 37.72
C LEU A 278 12.37 -26.96 38.09
N GLN A 279 13.36 -26.91 37.19
CA GLN A 279 14.73 -27.30 37.50
C GLN A 279 15.37 -26.32 38.48
N ASP A 280 15.22 -25.01 38.22
CA ASP A 280 15.74 -23.96 39.11
C ASP A 280 15.11 -24.04 40.52
N ALA A 281 13.80 -24.33 40.61
CA ALA A 281 13.11 -24.52 41.89
C ALA A 281 13.59 -25.78 42.64
N ARG A 282 13.96 -26.84 41.90
CA ARG A 282 14.46 -28.08 42.49
C ARG A 282 15.88 -27.92 43.03
N GLU A 283 16.71 -27.11 42.38
CA GLU A 283 18.05 -26.76 42.89
C GLU A 283 17.97 -25.86 44.13
N ASN A 284 17.03 -24.91 44.17
CA ASN A 284 16.85 -24.02 45.33
C ASN A 284 16.20 -24.67 46.55
N THR A 285 15.57 -25.85 46.43
CA THR A 285 14.94 -26.54 47.57
C THR A 285 15.95 -27.38 48.38
N SER A 286 17.19 -27.55 47.90
CA SER A 286 18.23 -28.30 48.63
C SER A 286 19.19 -27.43 49.45
N ALA A 287 19.03 -26.11 49.45
CA ALA A 287 19.91 -25.18 50.15
C ALA A 287 19.08 -24.19 51.00
N GLY A 288 18.71 -24.59 52.22
CA GLY A 288 18.12 -23.64 53.17
C GLY A 288 17.35 -24.26 54.32
N VAL A 289 18.03 -24.98 55.22
CA VAL A 289 17.61 -24.97 56.63
C VAL A 289 18.05 -23.61 57.18
N VAL A 290 17.09 -22.69 57.31
CA VAL A 290 17.31 -21.38 57.93
C VAL A 290 16.56 -21.32 59.24
N GLU A 291 17.33 -21.04 60.28
CA GLU A 291 16.98 -20.84 61.68
C GLU A 291 15.99 -19.67 61.86
N PRO A 292 15.01 -19.75 62.78
CA PRO A 292 13.98 -18.73 62.93
C PRO A 292 14.51 -17.44 63.58
N PRO A 293 14.27 -16.25 63.00
CA PRO A 293 14.56 -14.98 63.66
C PRO A 293 13.44 -14.54 64.62
N ALA A 294 13.87 -13.82 65.66
CA ALA A 294 13.10 -13.32 66.80
C ALA A 294 12.05 -12.23 66.40
N PRO A 295 11.00 -12.02 67.22
CA PRO A 295 9.92 -11.08 66.92
C PRO A 295 10.37 -9.62 67.07
N GLU A 296 10.17 -8.84 66.01
CA GLU A 296 10.43 -7.39 65.99
C GLU A 296 9.12 -6.60 66.15
N ILE A 297 9.20 -5.56 66.98
CA ILE A 297 8.10 -4.78 67.55
C ILE A 297 7.62 -3.71 66.55
N HIS A 298 6.30 -3.60 66.45
CA HIS A 298 5.57 -2.67 65.59
C HIS A 298 5.57 -1.24 66.17
N ILE A 299 6.00 -0.24 65.41
CA ILE A 299 5.76 1.20 65.70
C ILE A 299 5.18 1.87 64.45
N PRO A 300 3.99 2.51 64.53
CA PRO A 300 3.34 3.16 63.40
C PRO A 300 3.85 4.60 63.21
N HIS A 301 4.23 4.97 61.99
CA HIS A 301 4.47 6.36 61.63
C HIS A 301 3.31 6.97 60.84
N GLN A 302 2.92 8.14 61.31
CA GLN A 302 1.81 9.00 60.94
C GLN A 302 1.84 9.55 59.52
N ALA A 303 0.64 9.92 59.10
CA ALA A 303 0.23 10.62 57.90
C ALA A 303 0.95 11.96 57.65
N SER A 304 0.97 12.38 56.39
CA SER A 304 0.86 13.80 56.02
C SER A 304 0.14 13.94 54.68
N SER A 305 -1.04 14.55 54.76
CA SER A 305 -1.85 15.02 53.64
C SER A 305 -1.39 16.42 53.25
N LEU A 306 -1.27 16.72 51.95
CA LEU A 306 -1.28 18.11 51.46
C LEU A 306 -2.09 18.18 50.16
N ALA A 307 -3.06 19.08 50.20
CA ALA A 307 -4.09 19.33 49.20
C ALA A 307 -3.58 20.16 48.00
N PRO A 308 -4.32 20.19 46.87
CA PRO A 308 -4.07 21.06 45.73
C PRO A 308 -4.91 22.35 45.80
N SER A 309 -4.40 23.49 45.33
CA SER A 309 -5.26 24.66 45.06
C SER A 309 -4.61 25.70 44.13
N ASN A 310 -5.26 25.89 42.98
CA ASN A 310 -5.57 27.14 42.28
C ASN A 310 -4.45 28.07 41.73
N GLN A 311 -4.45 28.21 40.40
CA GLN A 311 -4.22 29.50 39.73
C GLN A 311 -5.20 29.69 38.56
N PRO A 312 -5.93 30.82 38.52
CA PRO A 312 -6.53 31.35 37.30
C PRO A 312 -5.97 32.73 36.93
N GLY A 313 -6.08 33.09 35.65
CA GLY A 313 -6.20 34.49 35.24
C GLY A 313 -5.24 34.96 34.14
N ASN A 314 -5.60 34.68 32.88
CA ASN A 314 -5.14 35.46 31.73
C ASN A 314 -6.31 36.33 31.23
N THR A 315 -6.08 37.64 31.16
CA THR A 315 -6.64 38.56 30.15
C THR A 315 -5.78 39.83 30.13
N PRO A 316 -5.43 40.33 28.95
CA PRO A 316 -5.73 41.74 28.71
C PRO A 316 -6.41 41.96 27.35
N SER A 317 -7.40 42.84 27.42
CA SER A 317 -8.09 43.52 26.33
C SER A 317 -7.33 44.80 25.95
N VAL A 318 -7.11 45.05 24.67
CA VAL A 318 -6.85 46.38 24.09
C VAL A 318 -7.15 46.35 22.57
N PRO A 319 -7.29 47.51 21.91
CA PRO A 319 -8.54 48.21 21.58
C PRO A 319 -9.02 48.01 20.13
#